data_AF-N1WN35-F1
#
_entry.id   AF-N1WN35-F1
#
_cell.length_a   1.000
_cell.length_b   1.000
_cell.length_c   1.000
_cell.angle_alpha   90.00
_cell.angle_beta   90.00
_cell.angle_gamma   90.00
#
_symmetry.space_group_name_H-M   'P 1'
#
loop_
_entity.id
_entity.type
_entity.pdbx_description
1 polymer ?
#
loop_
_entity_poly.entity_id
_entity_poly.type
_entity_poly.pdbx_seq_one_letter_code
_entity_poly.pdbx_strand_id
1 'polypeptide(L)' 'MIISKVLLTNWKNFRKAEVRLTDRIFVVGANASGKSNFLDVFRFLRDIVKQAGGLQFAVENRDGVSKIRCLSGGRIPG' A
#
# COMPACT_ATOMS: atom_id res chain seq x y z
N MET A 1 9.63 15.57 9.44
CA MET A 1 9.77 14.10 9.31
C MET A 1 9.29 13.71 7.93
N ILE A 2 10.16 13.08 7.12
CA ILE A 2 9.81 12.60 5.77
C ILE A 2 9.84 11.07 5.81
N ILE A 3 8.90 10.41 5.13
CA ILE A 3 8.95 8.95 4.95
C ILE A 3 10.13 8.65 4.04
N SER A 4 11.17 7.96 4.53
CA SER A 4 12.40 7.68 3.78
C SER A 4 12.39 6.35 3.03
N LYS A 5 11.52 5.41 3.44
CA LYS A 5 11.45 4.07 2.88
C LYS A 5 10.04 3.51 3.00
N VAL A 6 9.58 2.84 1.93
CA VAL A 6 8.32 2.07 1.90
C VAL A 6 8.65 0.60 1.63
N LEU A 7 8.22 -0.26 2.54
CA LEU A 7 8.28 -1.71 2.40
C LEU A 7 6.86 -2.24 2.28
N LEU A 8 6.57 -2.93 1.19
CA LEU A 8 5.27 -3.55 0.95
C LEU A 8 5.41 -5.06 0.94
N THR A 9 4.45 -5.70 1.60
CA THR A 9 4.33 -7.14 1.69
C THR A 9 2.86 -7.49 1.50
N ASN A 10 2.56 -8.31 0.49
CA ASN A 10 1.20 -8.78 0.22
C ASN A 10 0.15 -7.65 0.05
N TRP A 11 0.51 -6.58 -0.67
CA TRP A 11 -0.32 -5.40 -0.87
C TRP A 11 -0.81 -5.30 -2.32
N LYS A 12 -2.09 -5.57 -2.57
CA LYS A 12 -2.75 -5.53 -3.89
C LYS A 12 -1.92 -6.27 -4.95
N ASN A 13 -1.43 -5.61 -6.00
CA ASN A 13 -0.61 -6.30 -7.00
C ASN A 13 0.87 -6.50 -6.58
N PHE A 14 1.28 -6.04 -5.39
CA PHE A 14 2.64 -6.18 -4.88
C PHE A 14 2.77 -7.37 -3.92
N ARG A 15 3.46 -8.43 -4.34
CA ARG A 15 3.86 -9.51 -3.43
C ARG A 15 4.90 -9.03 -2.41
N LYS A 16 5.93 -8.34 -2.93
CA LYS A 16 6.96 -7.63 -2.17
C LYS A 16 7.38 -6.41 -2.96
N ALA A 17 7.61 -5.28 -2.30
CA ALA A 17 8.25 -4.11 -2.91
C ALA A 17 9.06 -3.33 -1.87
N GLU A 18 10.16 -2.76 -2.30
CA GLU A 18 10.97 -1.84 -1.50
C GLU A 18 11.26 -0.59 -2.32
N VAL A 19 10.90 0.57 -1.79
CA VAL A 19 11.13 1.86 -2.45
C VAL A 19 11.77 2.82 -1.45
N ARG A 20 12.94 3.35 -1.79
CA ARG A 20 13.54 4.49 -1.07
C ARG A 20 12.93 5.78 -1.60
N LEU A 21 12.60 6.68 -0.68
CA LEU A 21 11.98 7.95 -0.98
C LEU A 21 12.95 9.10 -0.72
N THR A 22 12.84 10.13 -1.54
CA THR A 22 13.56 11.40 -1.46
C THR A 22 12.54 12.54 -1.46
N ASP A 23 13.00 13.79 -1.34
CA ASP A 23 12.13 14.98 -1.25
C ASP A 23 11.14 15.10 -2.42
N ARG A 24 11.52 14.59 -3.59
CA ARG A 24 10.64 14.46 -4.76
C ARG A 24 10.86 13.11 -5.43
N ILE A 25 9.76 12.44 -5.75
CA ILE A 25 9.76 11.20 -6.53
C ILE A 25 8.68 11.27 -7.62
N PHE A 26 8.91 10.58 -8.73
CA PHE A 26 7.94 10.43 -9.81
C PHE A 26 7.61 8.94 -9.96
N VAL A 27 6.32 8.60 -9.92
CA VAL A 27 5.84 7.22 -10.09
C VAL A 27 5.31 7.07 -11.52
N VAL A 28 6.12 6.47 -12.39
CA VAL A 28 5.85 6.34 -13.84
C VAL A 28 5.80 4.86 -14.24
N GLY A 29 5.01 4.54 -15.27
CA GLY A 29 4.87 3.18 -15.80
C GLY A 29 3.55 3.00 -16.55
N ALA A 30 3.41 1.87 -17.25
CA ALA A 30 2.21 1.53 -18.01
C ALA A 30 0.93 1.48 -17.14
N ASN A 31 -0.24 1.58 -17.76
CA ASN A 31 -1.50 1.38 -17.04
C ASN A 31 -1.54 -0.02 -16.39
N ALA A 32 -2.23 -0.11 -15.25
CA ALA A 32 -2.29 -1.31 -14.41
C ALA A 32 -0.95 -1.81 -13.80
N SER A 33 0.17 -1.09 -13.94
CA SER A 33 1.46 -1.48 -13.34
C SER A 33 1.53 -1.34 -11.80
N GLY A 34 0.46 -0.90 -11.13
CA GLY A 34 0.40 -0.78 -9.67
C GLY A 34 0.69 0.60 -9.09
N LYS A 35 0.87 1.64 -9.92
CA LYS A 35 1.14 3.03 -9.45
C LYS A 35 0.12 3.52 -8.43
N SER A 36 -1.17 3.40 -8.75
CA SER A 36 -2.25 3.80 -7.83
C SER A 36 -2.31 2.94 -6.58
N ASN A 37 -1.92 1.66 -6.68
CA ASN A 37 -1.84 0.75 -5.53
C ASN A 37 -0.66 1.11 -4.61
N PHE A 38 0.46 1.58 -5.15
CA PHE A 38 1.58 2.11 -4.37
C PHE A 38 1.17 3.40 -3.64
N LEU A 39 0.51 4.33 -4.33
CA LEU A 39 0.02 5.56 -3.69
C LEU A 39 -1.08 5.31 -2.64
N ASP A 40 -1.84 4.23 -2.79
CA ASP A 40 -2.87 3.84 -1.82
C ASP A 40 -2.30 3.48 -0.45
N VAL A 41 -1.03 3.10 -0.36
CA VAL A 41 -0.35 2.80 0.92
C VAL A 41 -0.39 4.03 1.84
N PHE A 42 -0.08 5.22 1.31
CA PHE A 42 -0.10 6.44 2.11
C PHE A 42 -1.52 6.84 2.48
N ARG A 43 -2.50 6.60 1.60
CA ARG A 43 -3.91 6.82 1.90
C ARG A 43 -4.37 5.89 3.02
N PHE A 44 -3.95 4.63 3.00
CA PHE A 44 -4.26 3.64 4.02
C PHE A 44 -3.69 4.04 5.38
N LEU A 45 -2.41 4.40 5.44
CA LEU A 45 -1.77 4.90 6.66
C LEU A 45 -2.46 6.15 7.20
N ARG A 46 -2.84 7.08 6.32
CA ARG A 46 -3.64 8.26 6.70
C ARG A 46 -5.00 7.87 7.27
N ASP A 47 -5.70 6.93 6.64
CA ASP A 47 -7.03 6.51 7.08
C ASP A 47 -6.98 5.76 8.43
N ILE A 48 -5.86 5.08 8.74
CA ILE A 48 -5.62 4.48 10.05
C ILE A 48 -5.56 5.55 11.15
N VAL A 49 -4.85 6.65 10.92
CA VAL A 49 -4.56 7.65 11.97
C VAL A 49 -5.64 8.75 12.10
N LYS A 50 -6.67 8.75 11.26
CA LYS A 50 -7.78 9.71 11.37
C LYS A 50 -8.53 9.51 12.70
N GLN A 51 -9.05 10.61 13.25
CA GLN A 51 -9.73 10.63 14.56
C GLN A 51 -10.98 9.72 14.62
N ALA A 52 -11.72 9.60 13.52
CA ALA A 52 -12.81 8.63 13.34
C ALA A 52 -12.39 7.43 12.43
N GLY A 53 -11.09 7.19 12.31
CA GLY A 53 -10.50 6.16 11.45
C GLY A 53 -10.22 4.86 12.20
N GLY A 54 -9.04 4.30 11.95
CA GLY A 54 -8.58 3.03 12.53
C GLY A 54 -8.38 1.94 11.49
N LEU A 55 -7.80 0.82 11.91
CA LEU A 55 -7.49 -0.29 11.00
C LEU A 55 -8.75 -0.85 10.32
N GLN A 56 -9.81 -1.08 11.09
CA GLN A 56 -11.08 -1.59 10.56
C GLN A 56 -11.64 -0.66 9.49
N PHE A 57 -11.78 0.63 9.79
CA PHE A 57 -12.23 1.64 8.84
C PHE A 57 -11.35 1.70 7.58
N ALA A 58 -10.02 1.71 7.74
CA ALA A 58 -9.10 1.76 6.61
C ALA A 58 -9.18 0.51 5.71
N VAL A 59 -9.52 -0.64 6.29
CA VAL A 59 -9.74 -1.90 5.58
C VAL A 59 -11.10 -1.94 4.90
N GLU A 60 -12.16 -1.54 5.58
CA GLU A 60 -13.55 -1.54 5.06
C GLU A 60 -13.72 -0.55 3.90
N ASN A 61 -13.08 0.62 3.96
CA ASN A 61 -13.05 1.57 2.84
C ASN A 61 -12.37 1.03 1.57
N ARG A 62 -11.73 -0.13 1.66
CA ARG A 62 -11.11 -0.85 0.54
C ARG A 62 -11.81 -2.17 0.26
N ASP A 63 -13.06 -2.31 0.70
CA ASP A 63 -13.91 -3.50 0.51
C ASP A 63 -13.32 -4.77 1.18
N GLY A 64 -12.59 -4.58 2.28
CA GLY A 64 -12.10 -5.67 3.12
C GLY A 64 -10.72 -6.22 2.75
N VAL A 65 -10.24 -7.14 3.60
CA VAL A 65 -8.87 -7.71 3.50
C VAL A 65 -8.63 -8.43 2.17
N SER A 66 -9.65 -9.07 1.61
CA SER A 66 -9.55 -9.83 0.35
C SER A 66 -9.16 -8.95 -0.85
N LYS A 67 -9.51 -7.66 -0.82
CA LYS A 67 -9.22 -6.66 -1.86
C LYS A 67 -7.90 -5.92 -1.63
N ILE A 68 -7.40 -5.94 -0.39
CA ILE A 68 -6.12 -5.34 -0.01
C ILE A 68 -4.97 -6.33 -0.19
N ARG A 69 -5.21 -7.63 0.02
CA ARG A 69 -4.15 -8.64 -0.09
C ARG A 69 -3.73 -8.89 -1.55
N CYS A 70 -2.52 -9.37 -1.74
CA CYS A 70 -2.05 -9.81 -3.05
C CYS A 70 -2.62 -11.16 -3.44
N LEU A 71 -3.37 -11.19 -4.55
CA LEU A 71 -3.97 -12.41 -5.08
C LEU A 71 -2.94 -13.36 -5.70
N SER A 72 -1.87 -12.81 -6.25
CA SER A 72 -0.74 -13.59 -6.81
C SER A 72 0.28 -14.00 -5.73
N GLY A 73 0.06 -13.60 -4.47
CA GLY A 73 0.92 -13.90 -3.35
C GLY A 73 0.51 -15.18 -2.65
N GLY A 74 1.20 -16.28 -2.93
CA GLY A 74 1.22 -17.41 -1.99
C GLY A 74 1.79 -17.01 -0.63
N ARG A 75 1.71 -17.91 0.37
CA ARG A 75 2.29 -17.70 1.70
C ARG A 75 3.75 -17.23 1.56
N ILE A 76 4.06 -16.05 2.11
CA ILE A 76 5.43 -15.54 2.14
C ILE A 76 6.13 -16.37 3.22
N PRO A 77 7.16 -17.18 2.90
CA PRO A 77 7.90 -17.93 3.90
C PRO A 77 8.46 -16.95 4.93
N GLY A 78 8.31 -17.31 6.21
CA GLY A 78 8.84 -16.55 7.35
C GLY A 78 10.36 -16.58 7.39
#